data_AF-A0A7V9RDN2-F1
#
_entry.id   AF-A0A7V9RDN2-F1
#
_cell.length_a   1.000
_cell.length_b   1.000
_cell.length_c   1.000
_cell.angle_alpha   90.00
_cell.angle_beta   90.00
_cell.angle_gamma   90.00
#
_symmetry.space_group_name_H-M   'P 1'
#
loop_
_entity.id
_entity.type
_entity.pdbx_description
1 polymer ?
#
loop_
_entity_poly.entity_id
_entity_poly.type
_entity_poly.pdbx_seq_one_letter_code
_entity_poly.pdbx_strand_id
1 'polypeptide(L)'
;MIALAVVAAMATPAYPCLNGTIMEGDEAVKAIVAIEAHIDAGSYGAASERLGGGFHWMDRHIEARATDAERVIALRTAPRRTARGAAEYFANRSKQNPKNLRYQAWLAEAYSAIGKREQALAILTDLHKRDVMPDGFAYVTLAKLSDGPDVDTWLDTCRKRAKTKSICVIPTAARRPAKTTRSFQMKLPR
;
A
#
# COMPACT_ATOMS: atom_id res chain seq x y z
N MET A 1 66.99 7.24 -37.39
CA MET A 1 65.61 7.75 -37.55
C MET A 1 64.82 7.30 -36.34
N ILE A 2 64.48 8.22 -35.43
CA ILE A 2 63.72 7.93 -34.22
C ILE A 2 62.26 8.25 -34.53
N ALA A 3 61.41 7.21 -34.54
CA ALA A 3 59.98 7.35 -34.77
C ALA A 3 59.30 7.79 -33.46
N LEU A 4 58.78 9.02 -33.44
CA LEU A 4 57.94 9.53 -32.37
C LEU A 4 56.54 8.93 -32.51
N ALA A 5 56.14 8.06 -31.59
CA ALA A 5 54.77 7.59 -31.46
C ALA A 5 53.95 8.62 -30.68
N VAL A 6 53.04 9.33 -31.37
CA VAL A 6 52.06 10.22 -30.75
C VAL A 6 50.92 9.36 -30.21
N VAL A 7 50.86 9.19 -28.88
CA VAL A 7 49.72 8.55 -28.21
C VAL A 7 48.60 9.59 -28.12
N ALA A 8 47.61 9.48 -29.01
CA ALA A 8 46.39 10.25 -28.90
C ALA A 8 45.55 9.69 -27.74
N ALA A 9 45.54 10.41 -26.61
CA ALA A 9 44.63 10.13 -25.51
C ALA A 9 43.19 10.40 -25.97
N MET A 10 42.44 9.34 -26.27
CA MET A 10 41.00 9.42 -26.50
C MET A 10 40.34 9.86 -25.19
N ALA A 11 39.75 11.06 -25.18
CA ALA A 11 38.96 11.53 -24.06
C ALA A 11 37.80 10.55 -23.83
N THR A 12 37.84 9.81 -22.73
CA THR A 12 36.68 9.03 -22.28
C THR A 12 35.52 10.00 -22.04
N PRO A 13 34.30 9.72 -22.54
CA PRO A 13 33.15 10.56 -22.24
C PRO A 13 32.97 10.61 -20.72
N ALA A 14 33.24 11.77 -20.13
CA ALA A 14 32.81 12.06 -18.76
C ALA A 14 31.29 11.89 -18.76
N TYR A 15 30.80 10.92 -17.99
CA TYR A 15 29.37 10.76 -17.73
C TYR A 15 28.84 12.14 -17.31
N PRO A 16 27.98 12.78 -18.12
CA PRO A 16 27.47 14.10 -17.79
C PRO A 16 26.74 13.98 -16.45
N CYS A 17 26.99 14.96 -15.59
CA CYS A 17 26.48 15.08 -14.23
C CYS A 17 25.04 14.56 -14.13
N LEU A 18 24.88 13.34 -13.59
CA LEU A 18 23.61 12.93 -13.02
C LEU A 18 23.37 13.90 -11.86
N ASN A 19 22.49 14.89 -12.04
CA ASN A 19 22.00 15.76 -10.98
C ASN A 19 21.04 14.99 -10.05
N GLY A 20 21.47 13.80 -9.61
CA GLY A 20 20.77 12.96 -8.66
C GLY A 20 21.79 12.42 -7.67
N THR A 21 21.53 12.59 -6.38
CA THR A 21 22.32 11.95 -5.33
C THR A 21 22.07 10.45 -5.39
N ILE A 22 23.11 9.70 -5.74
CA ILE A 22 23.10 8.24 -5.59
C ILE A 22 23.02 7.96 -4.09
N MET A 23 21.94 7.35 -3.63
CA MET A 23 21.84 6.86 -2.26
C MET A 23 22.50 5.48 -2.18
N GLU A 24 23.59 5.40 -1.43
CA GLU A 24 24.27 4.15 -1.15
C GLU A 24 23.50 3.34 -0.08
N GLY A 25 23.72 2.01 -0.07
CA GLY A 25 22.85 1.00 0.54
C GLY A 25 22.12 1.39 1.82
N ASP A 26 22.83 1.72 2.90
CA ASP A 26 22.24 2.01 4.21
C ASP A 26 21.35 3.26 4.21
N GLU A 27 21.71 4.28 3.42
CA GLU A 27 20.89 5.50 3.29
C GLU A 27 19.61 5.21 2.52
N ALA A 28 19.69 4.41 1.45
CA ALA A 28 18.53 3.96 0.69
C ALA A 28 17.56 3.17 1.58
N VAL A 29 18.08 2.27 2.43
CA VAL A 29 17.29 1.50 3.41
C VAL A 29 16.62 2.43 4.43
N LYS A 30 17.35 3.39 5.01
CA LYS A 30 16.81 4.36 5.95
C LYS A 30 15.71 5.21 5.31
N ALA A 31 15.92 5.65 4.06
CA ALA A 31 14.95 6.44 3.32
C ALA A 31 13.65 5.67 3.09
N ILE A 32 13.71 4.43 2.58
CA ILE A 32 12.50 3.65 2.31
C ILE A 32 11.76 3.26 3.60
N VAL A 33 12.48 2.96 4.68
CA VAL A 33 11.87 2.69 5.99
C VAL A 33 11.14 3.93 6.52
N ALA A 34 11.71 5.12 6.34
CA ALA A 34 11.04 6.36 6.74
C ALA A 34 9.79 6.64 5.90
N ILE A 35 9.84 6.38 4.59
CA ILE A 35 8.67 6.49 3.69
C ILE A 35 7.56 5.54 4.16
N GLU A 36 7.87 4.27 4.42
CA GLU A 36 6.90 3.29 4.91
C GLU A 36 6.32 3.68 6.27
N ALA A 37 7.13 4.24 7.17
CA ALA A 37 6.65 4.74 8.46
C ALA A 37 5.65 5.89 8.29
N HIS A 38 5.87 6.81 7.34
CA HIS A 38 4.90 7.86 7.02
C HIS A 38 3.61 7.29 6.42
N ILE A 39 3.68 6.26 5.57
CA ILE A 39 2.50 5.56 5.03
C ILE A 39 1.69 4.90 6.15
N ASP A 40 2.36 4.20 7.07
CA ASP A 40 1.72 3.53 8.20
C ASP A 40 1.08 4.54 9.17
N ALA A 41 1.63 5.75 9.26
CA ALA A 41 1.06 6.86 10.02
C ALA A 41 -0.08 7.60 9.29
N GLY A 42 -0.33 7.31 8.01
CA GLY A 42 -1.28 8.04 7.17
C GLY A 42 -0.80 9.41 6.69
N SER A 43 0.49 9.72 6.84
CA SER A 43 1.12 10.98 6.41
C SER A 43 1.58 10.91 4.95
N TYR A 44 0.63 10.74 4.02
CA TYR A 44 0.95 10.49 2.61
C TYR A 44 1.70 11.64 1.92
N GLY A 45 1.44 12.89 2.29
CA GLY A 45 2.17 14.04 1.74
C GLY A 45 3.67 13.96 2.02
N ALA A 46 4.05 13.67 3.27
CA ALA A 46 5.44 13.49 3.67
C ALA A 46 6.08 12.24 3.02
N ALA A 47 5.31 11.16 2.85
CA ALA A 47 5.77 9.98 2.14
C ALA A 47 6.03 10.28 0.64
N SER A 48 5.12 10.98 -0.02
CA SER A 48 5.24 11.40 -1.43
C SER A 48 6.39 12.36 -1.64
N GLU A 49 6.57 13.36 -0.77
CA GLU A 49 7.68 14.32 -0.84
C GLU A 49 9.02 13.59 -0.76
N ARG A 50 9.15 12.62 0.16
CA ARG A 50 10.34 11.78 0.27
C ARG A 50 10.54 10.85 -0.91
N LEU A 51 9.48 10.32 -1.54
CA LEU A 51 9.64 9.52 -2.76
C LEU A 51 10.06 10.39 -3.96
N GLY A 52 9.51 11.61 -4.06
CA GLY A 52 9.72 12.53 -5.17
C GLY A 52 11.04 13.30 -5.18
N GLY A 53 11.92 13.08 -4.19
CA GLY A 53 13.20 13.79 -4.03
C GLY A 53 14.26 13.55 -5.11
N GLY A 54 13.90 12.95 -6.27
CA GLY A 54 14.84 12.70 -7.37
C GLY A 54 15.84 11.57 -7.11
N PHE A 55 15.51 10.65 -6.21
CA PHE A 55 16.38 9.55 -5.85
C PHE A 55 16.48 8.50 -6.95
N HIS A 56 17.71 8.08 -7.28
CA HIS A 56 17.94 6.88 -8.06
C HIS A 56 18.22 5.70 -7.12
N TRP A 57 17.29 4.75 -7.07
CA TRP A 57 17.43 3.52 -6.29
C TRP A 57 18.33 2.54 -7.04
N MET A 58 19.56 2.32 -6.56
CA MET A 58 20.48 1.36 -7.20
C MET A 58 20.17 -0.10 -6.86
N ASP A 59 19.60 -0.35 -5.68
CA ASP A 59 19.20 -1.67 -5.24
C ASP A 59 17.77 -1.99 -5.73
N ARG A 60 17.63 -3.08 -6.50
CA ARG A 60 16.36 -3.51 -7.09
C ARG A 60 15.30 -3.85 -6.03
N HIS A 61 15.70 -4.34 -4.84
CA HIS A 61 14.76 -4.61 -3.76
C HIS A 61 14.24 -3.31 -3.14
N ILE A 62 15.09 -2.30 -2.99
CA ILE A 62 14.67 -0.98 -2.52
C ILE A 62 13.78 -0.29 -3.55
N GLU A 63 14.14 -0.35 -4.84
CA GLU A 63 13.31 0.16 -5.93
C GLU A 63 11.92 -0.50 -5.95
N ALA A 64 11.85 -1.82 -5.76
CA ALA A 64 10.59 -2.54 -5.66
C ALA A 64 9.75 -2.08 -4.46
N ARG A 65 10.37 -1.83 -3.31
CA ARG A 65 9.68 -1.27 -2.13
C ARG A 65 9.22 0.16 -2.33
N ALA A 66 10.01 0.99 -3.00
CA ALA A 66 9.62 2.35 -3.38
C ALA A 66 8.40 2.31 -4.32
N THR A 67 8.40 1.39 -5.29
CA THR A 67 7.24 1.16 -6.16
C THR A 67 6.02 0.68 -5.35
N ASP A 68 6.19 -0.27 -4.43
CA ASP A 68 5.13 -0.73 -3.53
C ASP A 68 4.53 0.48 -2.76
N ALA A 69 5.39 1.34 -2.19
CA ALA A 69 5.01 2.55 -1.46
C ALA A 69 4.23 3.56 -2.33
N GLU A 70 4.70 3.85 -3.55
CA GLU A 70 3.98 4.70 -4.50
C GLU A 70 2.58 4.16 -4.82
N ARG A 71 2.44 2.85 -5.02
CA ARG A 71 1.14 2.22 -5.30
C ARG A 71 0.19 2.30 -4.11
N VAL A 72 0.69 2.15 -2.87
CA VAL A 72 -0.12 2.33 -1.66
C VAL A 72 -0.56 3.78 -1.51
N ILE A 73 0.35 4.75 -1.70
CA ILE A 73 0.03 6.17 -1.64
C ILE A 73 -1.04 6.52 -2.68
N ALA A 74 -0.86 6.09 -3.93
CA ALA A 74 -1.84 6.33 -4.98
C ALA A 74 -3.20 5.70 -4.62
N LEU A 75 -3.21 4.46 -4.13
CA LEU A 75 -4.44 3.79 -3.71
C LEU A 75 -5.19 4.55 -2.61
N ARG A 76 -4.48 5.17 -1.66
CA ARG A 76 -5.06 5.81 -0.48
C ARG A 76 -5.35 7.30 -0.63
N THR A 77 -4.75 7.96 -1.63
CA THR A 77 -4.93 9.41 -1.86
C THR A 77 -5.65 9.74 -3.16
N ALA A 78 -5.61 8.87 -4.18
CA ALA A 78 -6.11 9.18 -5.50
C ALA A 78 -7.53 8.63 -5.76
N PRO A 79 -8.24 9.15 -6.79
CA PRO A 79 -9.57 8.68 -7.14
C PRO A 79 -9.58 7.20 -7.56
N ARG A 80 -10.74 6.54 -7.38
CA ARG A 80 -10.98 5.11 -7.67
C ARG A 80 -10.40 4.60 -9.00
N ARG A 81 -10.33 5.43 -10.05
CA ARG A 81 -9.76 5.08 -11.36
C ARG A 81 -8.31 4.55 -11.28
N THR A 82 -7.53 5.04 -10.32
CA THR A 82 -6.13 4.62 -10.11
C THR A 82 -6.00 3.28 -9.38
N ALA A 83 -7.04 2.86 -8.67
CA ALA A 83 -7.01 1.64 -7.86
C ALA A 83 -6.98 0.35 -8.70
N ARG A 84 -7.37 0.39 -9.98
CA ARG A 84 -7.29 -0.78 -10.88
C ARG A 84 -5.83 -1.20 -11.10
N GLY A 85 -4.95 -0.25 -11.40
CA GLY A 85 -3.52 -0.52 -11.58
C GLY A 85 -2.88 -1.05 -10.29
N ALA A 86 -3.26 -0.52 -9.13
CA ALA A 86 -2.81 -1.03 -7.84
C ALA A 86 -3.31 -2.47 -7.58
N ALA A 87 -4.56 -2.78 -7.95
CA ALA A 87 -5.12 -4.12 -7.79
C ALA A 87 -4.39 -5.16 -8.65
N GLU A 88 -4.09 -4.84 -9.91
CA GLU A 88 -3.32 -5.71 -10.80
C GLU A 88 -1.89 -5.90 -10.28
N TYR A 89 -1.24 -4.80 -9.88
CA TYR A 89 0.10 -4.81 -9.31
C TYR A 89 0.18 -5.70 -8.05
N PHE A 90 -0.67 -5.46 -7.05
CA PHE A 90 -0.65 -6.24 -5.81
C PHE A 90 -1.14 -7.68 -5.98
N ALA A 91 -2.01 -7.96 -6.96
CA ALA A 91 -2.36 -9.34 -7.30
C ALA A 91 -1.13 -10.12 -7.78
N ASN A 92 -0.29 -9.49 -8.61
CA ASN A 92 0.97 -10.10 -9.03
C ASN A 92 1.98 -10.21 -7.87
N ARG A 93 2.19 -9.14 -7.10
CA ARG A 93 3.12 -9.14 -5.95
C ARG A 93 2.75 -10.20 -4.91
N SER A 94 1.46 -10.35 -4.60
CA SER A 94 0.96 -11.36 -3.67
C SER A 94 1.15 -12.78 -4.18
N LYS A 95 1.05 -13.02 -5.50
CA LYS A 95 1.34 -14.34 -6.10
C LYS A 95 2.83 -14.68 -6.03
N GLN A 96 3.68 -13.69 -6.32
CA GLN A 96 5.13 -13.85 -6.28
C GLN A 96 5.66 -14.03 -4.84
N ASN A 97 4.98 -13.43 -3.86
CA ASN A 97 5.41 -13.40 -2.46
C ASN A 97 4.27 -13.82 -1.52
N PRO A 98 3.80 -15.08 -1.57
CA PRO A 98 2.60 -15.51 -0.85
C PRO A 98 2.73 -15.42 0.68
N LYS A 99 3.97 -15.47 1.20
CA LYS A 99 4.27 -15.33 2.63
C LYS A 99 4.20 -13.88 3.13
N ASN A 100 4.27 -12.89 2.23
CA ASN A 100 4.18 -11.49 2.62
C ASN A 100 2.71 -11.06 2.71
N LEU A 101 2.19 -11.05 3.93
CA LEU A 101 0.79 -10.75 4.21
C LEU A 101 0.41 -9.29 3.96
N ARG A 102 1.38 -8.36 3.91
CA ARG A 102 1.11 -6.95 3.51
C ARG A 102 0.55 -6.88 2.10
N TYR A 103 1.08 -7.67 1.16
CA TYR A 103 0.56 -7.68 -0.21
C TYR A 103 -0.87 -8.20 -0.29
N GLN A 104 -1.24 -9.16 0.56
CA GLN A 104 -2.63 -9.64 0.64
C GLN A 104 -3.55 -8.53 1.17
N ALA A 105 -3.14 -7.82 2.23
CA ALA A 105 -3.91 -6.70 2.78
C ALA A 105 -4.06 -5.55 1.77
N TRP A 106 -2.98 -5.12 1.11
CA TRP A 106 -3.03 -4.07 0.09
C TRP A 106 -3.83 -4.48 -1.15
N LEU A 107 -3.78 -5.76 -1.54
CA LEU A 107 -4.65 -6.29 -2.58
C LEU A 107 -6.13 -6.18 -2.19
N ALA A 108 -6.47 -6.50 -0.94
CA ALA A 108 -7.84 -6.36 -0.44
C ALA A 108 -8.28 -4.89 -0.39
N GLU A 109 -7.41 -3.96 0.02
CA GLU A 109 -7.66 -2.52 -0.09
C GLU A 109 -7.96 -2.09 -1.54
N ALA A 110 -7.15 -2.56 -2.48
CA ALA A 110 -7.32 -2.26 -3.89
C ALA A 110 -8.62 -2.84 -4.46
N TYR A 111 -8.96 -4.09 -4.11
CA TYR A 111 -10.23 -4.73 -4.46
C TYR A 111 -11.44 -3.99 -3.89
N SER A 112 -11.37 -3.55 -2.64
CA SER A 112 -12.38 -2.71 -2.02
C SER A 112 -12.60 -1.41 -2.82
N ALA A 113 -11.51 -0.74 -3.20
CA ALA A 113 -11.56 0.51 -3.96
C ALA A 113 -12.20 0.35 -5.36
N ILE A 114 -12.00 -0.79 -6.02
CA ILE A 114 -12.60 -1.09 -7.34
C ILE A 114 -13.93 -1.86 -7.28
N GLY A 115 -14.54 -2.00 -6.11
CA GLY A 115 -15.86 -2.62 -5.94
C GLY A 115 -15.86 -4.15 -5.93
N LYS A 116 -14.69 -4.81 -5.89
CA LYS A 116 -14.55 -6.26 -5.68
C LYS A 116 -14.68 -6.62 -4.20
N ARG A 117 -15.86 -6.31 -3.64
CA ARG A 117 -16.12 -6.41 -2.20
C ARG A 117 -15.89 -7.82 -1.65
N GLU A 118 -16.49 -8.83 -2.27
CA GLU A 118 -16.46 -10.21 -1.74
C GLU A 118 -15.03 -10.75 -1.71
N GLN A 119 -14.23 -10.45 -2.74
CA GLN A 119 -12.81 -10.83 -2.77
C GLN A 119 -12.01 -10.11 -1.68
N ALA A 120 -12.22 -8.81 -1.49
CA ALA A 120 -11.56 -8.04 -0.44
C ALA A 120 -11.93 -8.55 0.96
N LEU A 121 -13.22 -8.82 1.19
CA LEU A 121 -13.74 -9.31 2.47
C LEU A 121 -13.20 -10.71 2.78
N ALA A 122 -13.14 -11.60 1.79
CA ALA A 122 -12.58 -12.94 1.96
C ALA A 122 -11.11 -12.89 2.44
N ILE A 123 -10.28 -12.07 1.78
CA ILE A 123 -8.85 -11.92 2.15
C ILE A 123 -8.72 -11.38 3.57
N LEU A 124 -9.40 -10.29 3.91
CA LEU A 124 -9.27 -9.66 5.24
C LEU A 124 -9.85 -10.53 6.35
N THR A 125 -10.96 -11.24 6.09
CA THR A 125 -11.54 -12.17 7.06
C THR A 125 -10.59 -13.33 7.34
N ASP A 126 -9.93 -13.86 6.31
CA ASP A 126 -8.94 -14.92 6.47
C ASP A 126 -7.70 -14.44 7.26
N LEU A 127 -7.15 -13.26 6.92
CA LEU A 127 -6.06 -12.65 7.68
C LEU A 127 -6.43 -12.42 9.14
N HIS A 128 -7.67 -12.00 9.40
CA HIS A 128 -8.18 -11.80 10.76
C HIS A 128 -8.31 -13.12 11.52
N LYS A 129 -8.91 -14.16 10.92
CA LYS A 129 -9.11 -15.48 11.54
C LYS A 129 -7.79 -16.13 11.95
N ARG A 130 -6.73 -15.89 11.20
CA ARG A 130 -5.37 -16.37 11.49
C ARG A 130 -4.61 -15.47 12.48
N ASP A 131 -5.21 -14.36 12.90
CA ASP A 131 -4.60 -13.30 13.72
C ASP A 131 -3.30 -12.71 13.17
N VAL A 132 -3.22 -12.53 11.85
CA VAL A 132 -2.03 -12.06 11.13
C VAL A 132 -2.30 -10.79 10.32
N MET A 133 -3.22 -9.95 10.79
CA MET A 133 -3.54 -8.68 10.15
C MET A 133 -2.32 -7.73 10.22
N PRO A 134 -1.79 -7.24 9.09
CA PRO A 134 -0.49 -6.57 9.09
C PRO A 134 -0.52 -5.13 9.61
N ASP A 135 -1.64 -4.41 9.44
CA ASP A 135 -1.74 -2.99 9.83
C ASP A 135 -3.18 -2.54 10.16
N GLY A 136 -3.30 -1.32 10.65
CA GLY A 136 -4.59 -0.70 11.00
C GLY A 136 -5.47 -0.38 9.79
N PHE A 137 -4.89 -0.10 8.62
CA PHE A 137 -5.67 0.17 7.40
C PHE A 137 -6.41 -1.05 6.91
N ALA A 138 -5.85 -2.24 7.12
CA ALA A 138 -6.50 -3.50 6.84
C ALA A 138 -7.76 -3.68 7.72
N TYR A 139 -7.71 -3.33 9.01
CA TYR A 139 -8.89 -3.30 9.88
C TYR A 139 -9.92 -2.25 9.46
N VAL A 140 -9.48 -1.05 9.08
CA VAL A 140 -10.38 0.00 8.58
C VAL A 140 -11.08 -0.46 7.30
N THR A 141 -10.37 -1.15 6.43
CA THR A 141 -10.93 -1.70 5.19
C THR A 141 -11.91 -2.81 5.49
N LEU A 142 -11.59 -3.71 6.43
CA LEU A 142 -12.53 -4.73 6.90
C LEU A 142 -13.79 -4.08 7.45
N ALA A 143 -13.66 -3.07 8.31
CA ALA A 143 -14.77 -2.30 8.87
C ALA A 143 -15.63 -1.61 7.79
N LYS A 144 -15.02 -1.04 6.73
CA LYS A 144 -15.76 -0.47 5.58
C LYS A 144 -16.54 -1.53 4.80
N LEU A 145 -16.01 -2.76 4.77
CA LEU A 145 -16.60 -3.90 4.06
C LEU A 145 -17.57 -4.70 4.94
N SER A 146 -17.60 -4.50 6.25
CA SER A 146 -18.57 -5.15 7.14
C SER A 146 -19.90 -4.41 7.16
N ASP A 147 -20.94 -5.12 7.57
CA ASP A 147 -22.27 -4.55 7.82
C ASP A 147 -22.58 -4.73 9.32
N GLY A 148 -23.37 -3.84 9.92
CA GLY A 148 -23.91 -4.03 11.27
C GLY A 148 -22.93 -3.79 12.43
N PRO A 149 -23.10 -4.49 13.58
CA PRO A 149 -22.40 -4.17 14.83
C PRO A 149 -20.90 -4.45 14.79
N ASP A 150 -20.44 -5.31 13.88
CA ASP A 150 -19.03 -5.69 13.76
C ASP A 150 -18.12 -4.51 13.37
N VAL A 151 -18.68 -3.48 12.74
CA VAL A 151 -17.93 -2.29 12.30
C VAL A 151 -17.20 -1.63 13.48
N ASP A 152 -17.90 -1.42 14.61
CA ASP A 152 -17.30 -0.75 15.76
C ASP A 152 -16.26 -1.65 16.45
N THR A 153 -16.47 -2.98 16.47
CA THR A 153 -15.50 -3.98 16.95
C THR A 153 -14.19 -3.93 16.16
N TRP A 154 -14.28 -3.85 14.82
CA TRP A 154 -13.11 -3.74 13.96
C TRP A 154 -12.36 -2.42 14.14
N LEU A 155 -13.09 -1.31 14.32
CA LEU A 155 -12.48 -0.01 14.59
C LEU A 155 -11.81 0.05 15.97
N ASP A 156 -12.39 -0.57 16.99
CA ASP A 156 -11.76 -0.69 18.31
C ASP A 156 -10.48 -1.53 18.25
N THR A 157 -10.52 -2.66 17.53
CA THR A 157 -9.33 -3.50 17.29
C THR A 157 -8.24 -2.72 16.54
N CYS A 158 -8.63 -1.92 15.53
CA CYS A 158 -7.71 -1.02 14.85
C CYS A 158 -7.04 -0.06 15.84
N ARG A 159 -7.80 0.61 16.71
CA ARG A 159 -7.25 1.59 17.67
C ARG A 159 -6.30 0.97 18.69
N LYS A 160 -6.49 -0.31 19.01
CA LYS A 160 -5.63 -1.08 19.91
C LYS A 160 -4.30 -1.47 19.24
N ARG A 161 -4.30 -1.73 17.93
CA ARG A 161 -3.13 -2.25 17.19
C ARG A 161 -2.37 -1.18 16.38
N ALA A 162 -3.06 -0.16 15.91
CA ALA A 162 -2.46 0.88 15.07
C ALA A 162 -1.60 1.84 15.92
N LYS A 163 -0.42 2.18 15.40
CA LYS A 163 0.43 3.24 15.98
C LYS A 163 -0.27 4.59 15.97
N THR A 164 -0.98 4.89 14.88
CA THR A 164 -1.67 6.16 14.69
C THR A 164 -3.18 5.96 14.75
N LYS A 165 -3.81 6.34 15.87
CA LYS A 165 -5.25 6.11 16.09
C LYS A 165 -6.16 6.87 15.11
N SER A 166 -5.69 7.98 14.53
CA SER A 166 -6.49 8.79 13.59
C SER A 166 -6.81 8.06 12.28
N ILE A 167 -6.06 7.01 11.92
CA ILE A 167 -6.36 6.19 10.74
C ILE A 167 -7.59 5.30 10.98
N CYS A 168 -7.92 4.99 12.24
CA CYS A 168 -8.98 4.07 12.66
C CYS A 168 -10.37 4.72 12.71
N VAL A 169 -10.69 5.53 11.70
CA VAL A 169 -11.94 6.26 11.59
C VAL A 169 -12.54 6.02 10.20
N ILE A 170 -13.83 5.71 10.17
CA ILE A 170 -14.63 5.68 8.93
C ILE A 170 -15.61 6.85 9.01
N PRO A 171 -15.57 7.79 8.05
CA PRO A 171 -16.57 8.85 7.95
C PRO A 171 -17.98 8.24 7.93
N THR A 172 -18.92 8.85 8.65
CA THR A 172 -20.30 8.32 8.75
C THR A 172 -20.94 8.09 7.37
N ALA A 173 -20.68 8.99 6.42
CA ALA A 173 -21.15 8.86 5.02
C ALA A 173 -20.58 7.64 4.27
N ALA A 174 -19.47 7.08 4.73
CA ALA A 174 -18.85 5.89 4.16
C ALA A 174 -19.24 4.59 4.90
N ARG A 175 -19.97 4.68 6.03
CA ARG A 175 -20.50 3.50 6.72
C ARG A 175 -21.67 2.93 5.92
N ARG A 176 -21.68 1.61 5.70
CA ARG A 176 -22.85 0.97 5.10
C ARG A 176 -23.99 0.91 6.12
N PRO A 177 -25.24 1.16 5.70
CA PRO A 177 -26.38 0.95 6.57
C PRO A 177 -26.41 -0.53 6.98
N ALA A 178 -26.76 -0.80 8.23
CA ALA A 178 -27.03 -2.16 8.66
C ALA A 178 -28.08 -2.77 7.71
N LYS A 179 -27.82 -3.98 7.21
CA LYS A 179 -28.85 -4.72 6.47
C LYS A 179 -30.00 -4.95 7.45
N THR A 180 -31.08 -4.18 7.31
CA THR A 180 -32.31 -4.46 8.01
C THR A 180 -32.79 -5.79 7.49
N THR A 181 -32.61 -6.85 8.27
CA THR A 181 -33.21 -8.14 8.00
C THR A 181 -34.72 -7.88 8.03
N ARG A 182 -35.34 -7.68 6.86
CA ARG A 182 -36.79 -7.71 6.76
C ARG A 182 -37.17 -9.12 7.15
N SER A 183 -37.52 -9.30 8.42
CA SER A 183 -38.23 -10.46 8.92
C SER A 183 -39.47 -10.59 8.05
N PHE A 184 -39.39 -11.46 7.05
CA PHE A 184 -40.50 -11.83 6.20
C PHE A 184 -41.47 -12.56 7.13
N GLN A 185 -42.41 -11.82 7.72
CA GLN A 185 -43.51 -12.44 8.46
C GLN A 185 -44.36 -13.18 7.45
N MET A 186 -44.04 -14.46 7.28
CA MET A 186 -44.82 -15.40 6.50
C MET A 186 -46.15 -15.58 7.25
N LYS A 187 -47.18 -14.82 6.84
CA LYS A 187 -48.55 -15.07 7.30
C LYS A 187 -48.95 -16.45 6.81
N LEU A 188 -49.00 -17.43 7.73
CA LEU A 188 -49.63 -18.71 7.46
C LEU A 188 -51.12 -18.47 7.17
N PRO A 189 -51.66 -18.95 6.03
CA PRO A 189 -53.09 -18.95 5.81
C PRO A 189 -53.75 -19.91 6.81
N ARG A 190 -54.89 -19.48 7.36
CA ARG A 190 -55.74 -20.27 8.26
C ARG A 190 -56.58 -21.27 7.47
#